data_AF-A0AAJ5WAB0-F1
#
_entry.id   AF-A0AAJ5WAB0-F1
#
_cell.length_a   1.000
_cell.length_b   1.000
_cell.length_c   1.000
_cell.angle_alpha   90.00
_cell.angle_beta   90.00
_cell.angle_gamma   90.00
#
_symmetry.space_group_name_H-M   'P 1'
#
loop_
_entity.id
_entity.type
_entity.pdbx_description
1 polymer ?
#
loop_
_entity_poly.entity_id
_entity_poly.type
_entity_poly.pdbx_seq_one_letter_code
_entity_poly.pdbx_strand_id
1 'polypeptide(L)'
;MKFLTLAVLLFFTIVGFAQDKPLSNDDRGKLIYYEVVTIKDVPKDSLSARAALFFKKSTKSLKVKSEEGDSVFQAAGKLIINKTALVLSHPSGEVFYNFHVEIRAGKYRFWLTDFNFISYQRDRYGNFVPSTTVGTPLETKPGKLNAAEWGGYLKATTREVNVVAERFKVAMMSKAVVSPVVKAAPVSPVKQKW
;
A
#
# COMPACT_ATOMS: atom_id res chain seq x y z
N MET A 1 -28.45 -33.77 -17.23
CA MET A 1 -28.89 -32.64 -16.37
C MET A 1 -28.13 -32.54 -15.05
N LYS A 2 -27.87 -33.64 -14.31
CA LYS A 2 -27.17 -33.62 -13.01
C LYS A 2 -25.71 -33.07 -13.05
N PHE A 3 -24.98 -33.33 -14.14
CA PHE A 3 -23.61 -32.81 -14.31
C PHE A 3 -23.56 -31.30 -14.61
N LEU A 4 -24.60 -30.74 -15.24
CA LEU A 4 -24.68 -29.31 -15.54
C LEU A 4 -24.89 -28.49 -14.26
N THR A 5 -25.75 -28.97 -13.35
CA THR A 5 -25.94 -28.37 -12.02
C THR A 5 -24.67 -28.39 -11.17
N LEU A 6 -23.86 -29.46 -11.25
CA LEU A 6 -22.59 -29.54 -10.52
C LEU A 6 -21.55 -28.56 -11.06
N ALA A 7 -21.47 -28.39 -12.39
CA ALA A 7 -20.57 -27.43 -13.04
C ALA A 7 -20.92 -25.98 -12.71
N VAL A 8 -22.22 -25.64 -12.64
CA VAL A 8 -22.69 -24.30 -12.24
C VAL A 8 -22.34 -24.00 -10.77
N LEU A 9 -22.51 -24.96 -9.86
CA LEU A 9 -22.14 -24.82 -8.45
C LEU A 9 -20.62 -24.66 -8.25
N LEU A 10 -19.80 -25.34 -9.04
CA LEU A 10 -18.34 -25.21 -8.98
C LEU A 10 -17.84 -23.86 -9.51
N PHE A 11 -18.58 -23.22 -10.42
CA PHE A 11 -18.26 -21.87 -10.90
C PHE A 11 -18.51 -20.79 -9.83
N PHE A 12 -19.52 -20.98 -8.97
CA PHE A 12 -19.82 -20.02 -7.90
C PHE A 12 -18.78 -19.98 -6.78
N THR A 13 -18.04 -21.06 -6.53
CA THR A 13 -17.03 -21.09 -5.46
C THR A 13 -15.77 -20.28 -5.80
N ILE A 14 -15.42 -20.13 -7.09
CA ILE A 14 -14.25 -19.37 -7.53
C ILE A 14 -14.46 -17.85 -7.33
N VAL A 15 -15.70 -17.37 -7.42
CA VAL A 15 -16.03 -15.95 -7.28
C VAL A 15 -16.01 -15.47 -5.81
N GLY A 16 -16.09 -16.40 -4.84
CA GLY A 16 -16.14 -16.08 -3.41
C GLY A 16 -14.83 -15.57 -2.81
N PHE A 17 -13.68 -15.76 -3.48
CA PHE A 17 -12.36 -15.42 -2.93
C PHE A 17 -11.90 -13.96 -3.17
N ALA A 18 -12.72 -13.13 -3.79
CA ALA A 18 -12.38 -11.74 -4.15
C ALA A 18 -13.05 -10.69 -3.25
N GLN A 19 -13.18 -10.96 -1.95
CA GLN A 19 -13.71 -9.97 -1.00
C GLN A 19 -12.60 -9.00 -0.59
N ASP A 20 -12.73 -7.73 -1.01
CA ASP A 20 -11.86 -6.65 -0.55
C ASP A 20 -11.96 -6.53 0.98
N LYS A 21 -10.83 -6.53 1.70
CA LYS A 21 -10.82 -6.25 3.14
C LYS A 21 -11.24 -4.80 3.34
N PRO A 22 -12.39 -4.52 3.98
CA PRO A 22 -12.86 -3.16 4.15
C PRO A 22 -11.91 -2.37 5.04
N LEU A 23 -11.80 -1.06 4.77
CA LEU A 23 -11.09 -0.14 5.64
C LEU A 23 -11.91 0.08 6.93
N SER A 24 -11.22 0.05 8.06
CA SER A 24 -11.80 0.37 9.37
C SER A 24 -11.49 1.82 9.75
N ASN A 25 -12.12 2.35 10.78
CA ASN A 25 -11.72 3.62 11.38
C ASN A 25 -10.68 3.36 12.50
N ASP A 26 -9.71 4.24 12.63
CA ASP A 26 -8.79 4.31 13.77
C ASP A 26 -9.42 5.08 14.94
N ASP A 27 -8.68 5.19 16.05
CA ASP A 27 -9.11 5.91 17.25
C ASP A 27 -9.37 7.41 17.03
N ARG A 28 -8.85 7.98 15.93
CA ARG A 28 -9.07 9.38 15.51
C ARG A 28 -10.28 9.50 14.58
N GLY A 29 -10.96 8.40 14.26
CA GLY A 29 -12.03 8.34 13.28
C GLY A 29 -11.54 8.37 11.83
N LYS A 30 -10.23 8.28 11.56
CA LYS A 30 -9.66 8.22 10.21
C LYS A 30 -9.73 6.82 9.66
N LEU A 31 -9.94 6.69 8.35
CA LEU A 31 -9.86 5.39 7.70
C LEU A 31 -8.44 4.83 7.75
N ILE A 32 -8.31 3.56 8.12
CA ILE A 32 -7.05 2.85 8.28
C ILE A 32 -7.12 1.44 7.69
N TYR A 33 -6.05 1.05 7.00
CA TYR A 33 -5.71 -0.34 6.79
C TYR A 33 -4.62 -0.73 7.77
N TYR A 34 -4.87 -1.69 8.65
CA TYR A 34 -3.91 -2.13 9.65
C TYR A 34 -3.68 -3.64 9.56
N GLU A 35 -2.41 -4.06 9.62
CA GLU A 35 -2.06 -5.46 9.69
C GLU A 35 -0.77 -5.68 10.48
N VAL A 36 -0.74 -6.77 11.25
CA VAL A 36 0.42 -7.29 11.95
C VAL A 36 0.72 -8.66 11.38
N VAL A 37 1.94 -8.85 10.88
CA VAL A 37 2.37 -10.09 10.25
C VAL A 37 3.53 -10.67 11.03
N THR A 38 3.38 -11.92 11.45
CA THR A 38 4.41 -12.68 12.15
C THR A 38 5.11 -13.60 11.15
N ILE A 39 6.44 -13.52 11.07
CA ILE A 39 7.26 -14.40 10.25
C ILE A 39 8.30 -15.04 11.17
N LYS A 40 8.14 -16.34 11.44
CA LYS A 40 9.07 -17.08 12.31
C LYS A 40 10.48 -17.07 11.71
N ASP A 41 11.48 -17.00 12.58
CA ASP A 41 12.90 -17.21 12.27
C ASP A 41 13.53 -16.25 11.25
N VAL A 42 12.96 -15.04 11.08
CA VAL A 42 13.59 -13.99 10.26
C VAL A 42 14.13 -12.87 11.15
N PRO A 43 15.44 -12.57 11.08
CA PRO A 43 16.03 -11.48 11.85
C PRO A 43 15.52 -10.12 11.39
N LYS A 44 15.51 -9.16 12.32
CA LYS A 44 15.07 -7.77 12.08
C LYS A 44 15.75 -7.19 10.84
N ASP A 45 17.07 -7.30 10.75
CA ASP A 45 17.88 -6.68 9.68
C ASP A 45 17.48 -7.17 8.28
N SER A 46 17.10 -8.45 8.15
CA SER A 46 16.63 -8.99 6.87
C SER A 46 15.26 -8.41 6.49
N LEU A 47 14.34 -8.26 7.45
CA LEU A 47 13.04 -7.61 7.21
C LEU A 47 13.20 -6.13 6.88
N SER A 48 14.09 -5.43 7.60
CA SER A 48 14.44 -4.03 7.36
C SER A 48 14.99 -3.81 5.95
N ALA A 49 15.92 -4.66 5.52
CA ALA A 49 16.49 -4.59 4.19
C ALA A 49 15.44 -4.86 3.09
N ARG A 50 14.51 -5.80 3.31
CA ARG A 50 13.39 -6.07 2.38
C ARG A 50 12.44 -4.88 2.27
N ALA A 51 12.11 -4.25 3.40
CA ALA A 51 11.27 -3.06 3.43
C ALA A 51 11.94 -1.88 2.70
N ALA A 52 13.21 -1.58 3.00
CA ALA A 52 13.98 -0.56 2.30
C ALA A 52 14.02 -0.80 0.78
N LEU A 53 14.22 -2.05 0.37
CA LEU A 53 14.20 -2.44 -1.04
C LEU A 53 12.82 -2.24 -1.69
N PHE A 54 11.73 -2.53 -0.97
CA PHE A 54 10.38 -2.25 -1.45
C PHE A 54 10.16 -0.75 -1.70
N PHE A 55 10.55 0.11 -0.74
CA PHE A 55 10.42 1.56 -0.90
C PHE A 55 11.30 2.09 -2.04
N LYS A 56 12.53 1.58 -2.17
CA LYS A 56 13.43 1.92 -3.29
C LYS A 56 12.87 1.52 -4.66
N LYS A 57 12.15 0.40 -4.75
CA LYS A 57 11.49 -0.04 -6.00
C LYS A 57 10.21 0.74 -6.29
N SER A 58 9.53 1.24 -5.26
CA SER A 58 8.22 1.89 -5.35
C SER A 58 8.30 3.43 -5.40
N THR A 59 9.47 4.02 -5.69
CA THR A 59 9.72 5.48 -5.67
C THR A 59 8.79 6.33 -6.54
N LYS A 60 8.22 5.74 -7.60
CA LYS A 60 7.26 6.41 -8.48
C LYS A 60 5.90 6.67 -7.80
N SER A 61 5.49 5.78 -6.91
CA SER A 61 4.17 5.83 -6.24
C SER A 61 4.25 6.10 -4.74
N LEU A 62 5.43 5.91 -4.13
CA LEU A 62 5.72 6.10 -2.71
C LEU A 62 6.95 6.99 -2.55
N LYS A 63 6.82 8.05 -1.76
CA LYS A 63 7.94 8.91 -1.36
C LYS A 63 8.21 8.70 0.13
N VAL A 64 9.41 8.23 0.46
CA VAL A 64 9.84 8.09 1.86
C VAL A 64 9.95 9.49 2.48
N LYS A 65 9.29 9.70 3.62
CA LYS A 65 9.31 10.95 4.39
C LYS A 65 10.37 10.90 5.48
N SER A 66 10.45 9.77 6.19
CA SER A 66 11.42 9.55 7.25
C SER A 66 11.73 8.06 7.39
N GLU A 67 12.95 7.81 7.85
CA GLU A 67 13.46 6.49 8.23
C GLU A 67 14.15 6.68 9.59
N GLU A 68 13.53 6.16 10.65
CA GLU A 68 14.06 6.25 12.01
C GLU A 68 14.81 4.95 12.33
N GLY A 69 16.13 5.01 12.10
CA GLY A 69 16.98 3.83 12.13
C GLY A 69 16.50 2.75 11.16
N ASP A 70 16.87 1.49 11.41
CA ASP A 70 16.52 0.40 10.50
C ASP A 70 15.11 -0.19 10.77
N SER A 71 14.32 0.36 11.69
CA SER A 71 13.06 -0.29 12.16
C SER A 71 11.79 0.38 11.68
N VAL A 72 11.81 1.67 11.39
CA VAL A 72 10.60 2.47 11.20
C VAL A 72 10.71 3.22 9.88
N PHE A 73 9.75 2.97 9.00
CA PHE A 73 9.65 3.64 7.72
C PHE A 73 8.34 4.41 7.65
N GLN A 74 8.41 5.68 7.26
CA GLN A 74 7.26 6.49 6.97
C GLN A 74 7.34 6.99 5.53
N ALA A 75 6.29 6.79 4.76
CA ALA A 75 6.19 7.23 3.38
C ALA A 75 4.84 7.90 3.11
N ALA A 76 4.79 8.80 2.13
CA ALA A 76 3.55 9.22 1.50
C ALA A 76 3.38 8.51 0.18
N GLY A 77 2.16 8.06 -0.08
CA GLY A 77 1.80 7.42 -1.33
C GLY A 77 0.72 8.15 -2.07
N LYS A 78 0.60 7.79 -3.35
CA LYS A 78 -0.47 8.23 -4.23
C LYS A 78 -1.08 7.04 -4.97
N LEU A 79 -2.40 6.91 -4.90
CA LEU A 79 -3.19 5.92 -5.64
C LEU A 79 -3.98 6.65 -6.72
N ILE A 80 -4.09 6.05 -7.90
CA ILE A 80 -4.99 6.54 -8.95
C ILE A 80 -6.28 5.74 -8.84
N ILE A 81 -7.40 6.45 -8.69
CA ILE A 81 -8.72 5.86 -8.60
C ILE A 81 -9.36 5.90 -9.97
N ASN A 82 -9.52 4.73 -10.56
CA ASN A 82 -10.17 4.58 -11.86
C ASN A 82 -11.66 4.27 -11.67
N LYS A 83 -12.49 4.86 -12.53
CA LYS A 83 -13.91 4.52 -12.65
C LYS A 83 -14.09 3.72 -13.93
N THR A 84 -14.64 2.53 -13.80
CA THR A 84 -14.99 1.68 -14.94
C THR A 84 -16.47 1.87 -15.24
N ALA A 85 -16.78 2.40 -16.41
CA ALA A 85 -18.15 2.46 -16.92
C ALA A 85 -18.19 1.71 -18.26
N LEU A 86 -19.05 0.69 -18.36
CA LEU A 86 -19.31 -0.05 -19.61
C LEU A 86 -18.02 -0.45 -20.36
N VAL A 87 -17.09 -1.13 -19.66
CA VAL A 87 -15.80 -1.64 -20.20
C VAL A 87 -14.69 -0.58 -20.38
N LEU A 88 -15.01 0.72 -20.43
CA LEU A 88 -14.00 1.77 -20.51
C LEU A 88 -13.62 2.27 -19.10
N SER A 89 -12.34 2.19 -18.76
CA SER A 89 -11.77 2.69 -17.51
C SER A 89 -11.11 4.03 -17.74
N HIS A 90 -11.45 5.02 -16.93
CA HIS A 90 -10.78 6.32 -16.94
C HIS A 90 -10.40 6.75 -15.51
N PRO A 91 -9.30 7.50 -15.34
CA PRO A 91 -8.91 8.00 -14.03
C PRO A 91 -9.94 9.04 -13.57
N SER A 92 -10.54 8.78 -12.41
CA SER A 92 -11.58 9.62 -11.81
C SER A 92 -11.03 10.52 -10.71
N GLY A 93 -9.85 10.21 -10.19
CA GLY A 93 -9.19 10.98 -9.16
C GLY A 93 -7.93 10.31 -8.65
N GLU A 94 -7.33 10.90 -7.64
CA GLU A 94 -6.20 10.35 -6.90
C GLU A 94 -6.44 10.40 -5.40
N VAL A 95 -5.86 9.44 -4.68
CA VAL A 95 -5.88 9.39 -3.22
C VAL A 95 -4.46 9.48 -2.71
N PHE A 96 -4.21 10.48 -1.88
CA PHE A 96 -3.00 10.58 -1.08
C PHE A 96 -3.19 9.84 0.23
N TYR A 97 -2.13 9.16 0.69
CA TYR A 97 -2.15 8.42 1.95
C TYR A 97 -0.77 8.45 2.61
N ASN A 98 -0.76 8.21 3.92
CA ASN A 98 0.45 7.94 4.68
C ASN A 98 0.61 6.43 4.86
N PHE A 99 1.83 5.95 4.68
CA PHE A 99 2.20 4.54 4.84
C PHE A 99 3.28 4.42 5.90
N HIS A 100 2.99 3.64 6.93
CA HIS A 100 3.87 3.41 8.06
C HIS A 100 4.19 1.94 8.17
N VAL A 101 5.46 1.65 8.46
CA VAL A 101 5.95 0.30 8.70
C VAL A 101 6.82 0.32 9.94
N GLU A 102 6.58 -0.63 10.84
CA GLU A 102 7.45 -0.89 11.96
C GLU A 102 7.87 -2.35 12.01
N ILE A 103 9.16 -2.57 12.19
CA ILE A 103 9.80 -3.89 12.08
C ILE A 103 10.43 -4.26 13.41
N ARG A 104 10.16 -5.49 13.83
CA ARG A 104 10.80 -6.15 14.97
C ARG A 104 11.32 -7.52 14.52
N ALA A 105 12.12 -8.18 15.36
CA ALA A 105 12.54 -9.54 15.08
C ALA A 105 11.31 -10.47 14.96
N GLY A 106 11.22 -11.22 13.86
CA GLY A 106 10.16 -12.17 13.59
C GLY A 106 8.75 -11.61 13.40
N LYS A 107 8.57 -10.27 13.38
CA LYS A 107 7.26 -9.66 13.12
C LYS A 107 7.38 -8.23 12.62
N TYR A 108 6.41 -7.80 11.82
CA TYR A 108 6.26 -6.41 11.45
C TYR A 108 4.79 -6.01 11.53
N ARG A 109 4.57 -4.72 11.72
CA ARG A 109 3.25 -4.11 11.59
C ARG A 109 3.32 -3.01 10.57
N PHE A 110 2.24 -2.82 9.83
CA PHE A 110 2.16 -1.73 8.88
C PHE A 110 0.74 -1.22 8.80
N TRP A 111 0.61 0.05 8.44
CA TRP A 111 -0.69 0.65 8.23
C TRP A 111 -0.67 1.76 7.20
N LEU A 112 -1.80 1.88 6.50
CA LEU A 112 -2.08 2.96 5.56
C LEU A 112 -3.23 3.79 6.12
N THR A 113 -3.07 5.10 6.19
CA THR A 113 -4.06 6.00 6.81
C THR A 113 -4.02 7.40 6.16
N ASP A 114 -4.87 8.31 6.66
CA ASP A 114 -5.03 9.69 6.21
C ASP A 114 -5.33 9.80 4.71
N PHE A 115 -6.30 9.00 4.25
CA PHE A 115 -6.72 8.95 2.85
C PHE A 115 -7.43 10.24 2.42
N ASN A 116 -6.79 11.03 1.56
CA ASN A 116 -7.32 12.28 1.03
C ASN A 116 -7.55 12.16 -0.48
N PHE A 117 -8.81 12.29 -0.91
CA PHE A 117 -9.23 12.16 -2.29
C PHE A 117 -9.25 13.50 -3.01
N ILE A 118 -8.73 13.52 -4.24
CA ILE A 118 -8.83 14.64 -5.19
C ILE A 118 -9.46 14.11 -6.47
N SER A 119 -10.59 14.69 -6.87
CA SER A 119 -11.23 14.33 -8.15
C SER A 119 -10.42 14.85 -9.33
N TYR A 120 -10.52 14.17 -10.46
CA TYR A 120 -9.97 14.65 -11.72
C TYR A 120 -11.05 15.32 -12.56
N GLN A 121 -10.62 16.32 -13.32
CA GLN A 121 -11.41 16.99 -14.35
C GLN A 121 -10.64 16.97 -15.67
N ARG A 122 -11.34 17.16 -16.79
CA ARG A 122 -10.67 17.29 -18.09
C ARG A 122 -10.25 18.73 -18.30
N ASP A 123 -9.00 18.93 -18.71
CA ASP A 123 -8.53 20.23 -19.17
C ASP A 123 -9.02 20.53 -20.61
N ARG A 124 -8.64 21.71 -21.14
CA ARG A 124 -8.97 22.15 -22.51
C ARG A 124 -8.41 21.24 -23.61
N TYR A 125 -7.48 20.35 -23.27
CA TYR A 125 -6.82 19.42 -24.18
C TYR A 125 -7.29 17.97 -23.96
N GLY A 126 -8.27 17.76 -23.07
CA GLY A 126 -8.83 16.44 -22.77
C GLY A 126 -8.00 15.60 -21.79
N ASN A 127 -6.95 16.15 -21.17
CA ASN A 127 -6.16 15.47 -20.16
C ASN A 127 -6.88 15.46 -18.80
N PHE A 128 -6.74 14.37 -18.05
CA PHE A 128 -7.24 14.31 -16.69
C PHE A 128 -6.26 15.00 -15.73
N VAL A 129 -6.72 16.08 -15.11
CA VAL A 129 -5.94 16.89 -14.16
C VAL A 129 -6.66 16.98 -12.82
N PRO A 130 -5.94 17.10 -11.69
CA PRO A 130 -6.54 17.38 -10.39
C PRO A 130 -7.47 18.59 -10.44
N SER A 131 -8.68 18.45 -9.90
CA SER A 131 -9.66 19.54 -9.83
C SER A 131 -9.28 20.60 -8.79
N THR A 132 -8.54 20.19 -7.77
CA THR A 132 -8.10 21.01 -6.64
C THR A 132 -6.73 20.54 -6.15
N THR A 133 -6.05 21.39 -5.40
CA THR A 133 -4.82 21.04 -4.68
C THR A 133 -5.10 20.47 -3.29
N VAL A 134 -6.30 20.67 -2.76
CA VAL A 134 -6.69 20.25 -1.40
C VAL A 134 -7.60 19.04 -1.48
N GLY A 135 -7.13 17.91 -0.95
CA GLY A 135 -7.91 16.68 -0.88
C GLY A 135 -9.00 16.71 0.19
N THR A 136 -10.08 15.99 -0.09
CA THR A 136 -11.15 15.74 0.88
C THR A 136 -10.92 14.39 1.56
N PRO A 137 -10.90 14.31 2.91
CA PRO A 137 -10.70 13.05 3.61
C PRO A 137 -11.83 12.05 3.33
N LEU A 138 -11.50 10.79 3.03
CA LEU A 138 -12.49 9.77 2.60
C LEU A 138 -13.54 9.41 3.66
N GLU A 139 -13.23 9.60 4.95
CA GLU A 139 -14.18 9.42 6.04
C GLU A 139 -15.28 10.52 6.09
N THR A 140 -15.12 11.60 5.32
CA THR A 140 -16.11 12.68 5.25
C THR A 140 -17.40 12.16 4.62
N LYS A 141 -18.55 12.57 5.18
CA LYS A 141 -19.86 12.21 4.62
C LYS A 141 -20.27 13.26 3.57
N PRO A 142 -20.44 12.89 2.30
CA PRO A 142 -20.93 13.81 1.28
C PRO A 142 -22.43 14.07 1.46
N GLY A 143 -22.95 15.11 0.78
CA GLY A 143 -24.39 15.32 0.66
C GLY A 143 -25.08 14.15 -0.07
N LYS A 144 -26.41 14.02 0.13
CA LYS A 144 -27.22 12.89 -0.39
C LYS A 144 -27.03 12.61 -1.90
N LEU A 145 -26.88 13.67 -2.71
CA LEU A 145 -26.71 13.56 -4.16
C LEU A 145 -25.38 12.90 -4.57
N ASN A 146 -24.33 13.07 -3.75
CA ASN A 146 -22.98 12.59 -4.06
C ASN A 146 -22.63 11.30 -3.28
N ALA A 147 -23.54 10.80 -2.44
CA ALA A 147 -23.29 9.66 -1.57
C ALA A 147 -22.93 8.37 -2.34
N ALA A 148 -23.61 8.10 -3.45
CA ALA A 148 -23.34 6.91 -4.27
C ALA A 148 -21.95 6.98 -4.92
N GLU A 149 -21.58 8.14 -5.45
CA GLU A 149 -20.27 8.34 -6.08
C GLU A 149 -19.14 8.24 -5.06
N TRP A 150 -19.30 8.86 -3.91
CA TRP A 150 -18.34 8.79 -2.82
C TRP A 150 -18.14 7.36 -2.30
N GLY A 151 -19.23 6.59 -2.16
CA GLY A 151 -19.16 5.17 -1.84
C GLY A 151 -18.36 4.37 -2.90
N GLY A 152 -18.50 4.75 -4.17
CA GLY A 152 -17.67 4.23 -5.26
C GLY A 152 -16.19 4.52 -5.08
N TYR A 153 -15.82 5.76 -4.72
CA TYR A 153 -14.43 6.13 -4.45
C TYR A 153 -13.86 5.40 -3.24
N LEU A 154 -14.63 5.27 -2.16
CA LEU A 154 -14.24 4.52 -0.98
C LEU A 154 -13.95 3.05 -1.31
N LYS A 155 -14.85 2.42 -2.09
CA LYS A 155 -14.69 1.03 -2.53
C LYS A 155 -13.45 0.85 -3.41
N ALA A 156 -13.26 1.73 -4.40
CA ALA A 156 -12.10 1.68 -5.28
C ALA A 156 -10.79 1.91 -4.51
N THR A 157 -10.78 2.86 -3.56
CA THR A 157 -9.63 3.09 -2.68
C THR A 157 -9.32 1.87 -1.84
N THR A 158 -10.34 1.25 -1.24
CA THR A 158 -10.19 0.02 -0.45
C THR A 158 -9.51 -1.07 -1.28
N ARG A 159 -9.94 -1.28 -2.52
CA ARG A 159 -9.33 -2.24 -3.44
C ARG A 159 -7.86 -1.93 -3.72
N GLU A 160 -7.53 -0.69 -4.09
CA GLU A 160 -6.15 -0.29 -4.38
C GLU A 160 -5.24 -0.40 -3.14
N VAL A 161 -5.75 -0.06 -1.96
CA VAL A 161 -5.04 -0.22 -0.69
C VAL A 161 -4.75 -1.70 -0.40
N ASN A 162 -5.72 -2.59 -0.63
CA ASN A 162 -5.51 -4.03 -0.52
C ASN A 162 -4.41 -4.51 -1.47
N VAL A 163 -4.40 -4.04 -2.73
CA VAL A 163 -3.35 -4.38 -3.69
C VAL A 163 -1.97 -3.91 -3.21
N VAL A 164 -1.86 -2.71 -2.67
CA VAL A 164 -0.59 -2.21 -2.10
C VAL A 164 -0.16 -3.03 -0.89
N ALA A 165 -1.09 -3.37 0.01
CA ALA A 165 -0.81 -4.19 1.19
C ALA A 165 -0.30 -5.58 0.80
N GLU A 166 -0.96 -6.25 -0.16
CA GLU A 166 -0.51 -7.56 -0.64
C GLU A 166 0.86 -7.49 -1.32
N ARG A 167 1.10 -6.47 -2.15
CA ARG A 167 2.42 -6.27 -2.77
C ARG A 167 3.52 -6.06 -1.73
N PHE A 168 3.22 -5.33 -0.66
CA PHE A 168 4.16 -5.14 0.44
C PHE A 168 4.42 -6.46 1.18
N LYS A 169 3.37 -7.20 1.54
CA LYS A 169 3.52 -8.52 2.19
C LYS A 169 4.34 -9.49 1.36
N VAL A 170 4.10 -9.57 0.04
CA VAL A 170 4.90 -10.38 -0.89
C VAL A 170 6.37 -9.96 -0.87
N ALA A 171 6.66 -8.66 -0.88
CA ALA A 171 8.03 -8.16 -0.81
C ALA A 171 8.72 -8.54 0.52
N MET A 172 7.99 -8.47 1.64
CA MET A 172 8.48 -8.86 2.96
C MET A 172 8.75 -10.37 3.08
N MET A 173 8.02 -11.21 2.36
CA MET A 173 8.26 -12.66 2.32
C MET A 173 9.42 -13.07 1.39
N SER A 174 9.91 -12.18 0.53
CA SER A 174 10.97 -12.52 -0.42
C SER A 174 12.28 -12.88 0.30
N LYS A 175 12.89 -14.03 -0.05
CA LYS A 175 14.15 -14.50 0.57
C LYS A 175 15.39 -13.66 0.19
N ALA A 176 15.24 -12.73 -0.74
CA ALA A 176 16.36 -12.05 -1.37
C ALA A 176 16.67 -10.71 -0.71
N VAL A 177 17.36 -10.71 0.43
CA VAL A 177 18.45 -9.75 0.72
C VAL A 177 19.40 -10.41 1.73
N VAL A 178 20.50 -10.96 1.25
CA VAL A 178 21.74 -11.08 2.03
C VAL A 178 22.63 -9.97 1.48
N SER A 179 22.54 -8.76 2.03
CA SER A 179 23.63 -7.81 1.86
C SER A 179 24.79 -8.36 2.70
N PRO A 180 25.95 -8.70 2.12
CA PRO A 180 27.05 -9.19 2.91
C PRO A 180 27.44 -8.11 3.91
N VAL A 181 27.41 -8.45 5.19
CA VAL A 181 28.11 -7.70 6.24
C VAL A 181 29.56 -7.61 5.79
N VAL A 182 29.99 -6.45 5.32
CA VAL A 182 31.41 -6.18 5.09
C VAL A 182 32.04 -6.22 6.48
N LYS A 183 32.60 -7.37 6.85
CA LYS A 183 33.49 -7.47 8.02
C LYS A 183 34.53 -6.39 7.84
N ALA A 184 34.57 -5.43 8.75
CA ALA A 184 35.63 -4.43 8.79
C ALA A 184 36.98 -5.17 8.77
N ALA A 185 37.80 -4.87 7.76
CA ALA A 185 39.14 -5.45 7.67
C ALA A 185 39.92 -5.04 8.93
N PRO A 186 40.66 -5.96 9.57
CA PRO A 186 41.48 -5.61 10.72
C PRO A 186 42.52 -4.58 10.29
N VAL A 187 42.58 -3.47 11.02
CA VAL A 187 43.58 -2.42 10.81
C VAL A 187 44.94 -3.01 11.14
N SER A 188 45.78 -3.26 10.13
CA SER A 188 47.17 -3.66 10.34
C SER A 188 47.92 -2.54 11.07
N PRO A 189 48.65 -2.82 12.16
CA PRO A 189 49.43 -1.80 12.84
C PRO A 189 50.55 -1.33 11.91
N VAL A 190 50.56 -0.03 11.63
CA VAL A 190 51.61 0.66 10.88
C VAL A 190 52.92 0.48 11.63
N LYS A 191 53.91 -0.19 11.01
CA LYS A 191 55.28 -0.26 11.52
C LYS A 191 55.88 1.15 11.53
N GLN A 192 56.11 1.71 12.72
CA GLN A 192 56.99 2.87 12.88
C GLN A 192 58.40 2.49 12.41
N LYS A 193 58.91 3.24 11.43
CA LYS A 193 60.33 3.22 11.09
C LYS A 193 61.09 4.11 12.09
N TRP A 194 62.19 3.58 12.58
CA TRP A 194 63.17 4.23 13.45
C TRP A 194 63.96 5.27 12.67
#